data_AF-A0A3B8UG44-F1
#
_entry.id   AF-A0A3B8UG44-F1
#
_cell.length_a   1.000
_cell.length_b   1.000
_cell.length_c   1.000
_cell.angle_alpha   90.00
_cell.angle_beta   90.00
_cell.angle_gamma   90.00
#
_symmetry.space_group_name_H-M   'P 1'
#
loop_
_entity.id
_entity.type
_entity.pdbx_description
1 polymer ?
#
loop_
_entity_poly.entity_id
_entity_poly.type
_entity_poly.pdbx_seq_one_letter_code
_entity_poly.pdbx_strand_id
1 'polypeptide(L)'
;MLPFNEENSVEGKKGFLMESHSLGRGSLLGGMLLVAGSCIGAGMLALPILTGLSGFFPSMAMLFLAWAAMTFTALLLVEVNGWFSGRVNLLSMAQKGLGKTGRLTAWISYLFLFYALLVAYISASGSVFSAIFESIFHVVIPDWSASVFFTFIFGWIIYLDTRPVDLVNRVLMFGLIVTYLSMIAIGFFSIHPDYLLHWAPSALFSSLPVLVISFGFHNLIPSLTAYMKGDLQRVRIIILGGSLIVLAIYVIWSLLVLGAIPYQGPNGILENY
;
A
#
# COMPACT_ATOMS: atom_id res chain seq x y z
N MET A 1 -49.72 -32.19 -17.09
CA MET A 1 -48.36 -32.47 -17.62
C MET A 1 -48.10 -31.50 -18.76
N LEU A 2 -47.47 -30.36 -18.48
CA LEU A 2 -46.96 -29.46 -19.53
C LEU A 2 -45.50 -29.85 -19.80
N PRO A 3 -45.06 -29.91 -21.06
CA PRO A 3 -43.73 -30.38 -21.40
C PRO A 3 -42.69 -29.35 -20.95
N PHE A 4 -41.71 -29.80 -20.16
CA PHE A 4 -40.56 -29.01 -19.76
C PHE A 4 -39.71 -28.75 -21.01
N ASN A 5 -39.71 -27.51 -21.47
CA ASN A 5 -39.05 -27.07 -22.69
C ASN A 5 -37.52 -27.07 -22.51
N GLU A 6 -36.84 -28.16 -22.91
CA GLU A 6 -35.38 -28.32 -22.83
C GLU A 6 -34.61 -27.25 -23.62
N GLU A 7 -35.23 -26.68 -24.65
CA GLU A 7 -34.64 -25.69 -25.56
C GLU A 7 -34.30 -24.37 -24.86
N ASN A 8 -35.15 -23.92 -23.92
CA ASN A 8 -34.90 -22.72 -23.11
C ASN A 8 -33.73 -22.89 -22.13
N SER A 9 -33.38 -24.12 -21.74
CA SER A 9 -32.23 -24.37 -20.85
C SER A 9 -30.89 -24.31 -21.59
N VAL A 10 -30.89 -24.65 -22.88
CA VAL A 10 -29.71 -24.62 -23.74
C VAL A 10 -29.40 -23.19 -24.19
N GLU A 11 -30.42 -22.39 -24.52
CA GLU A 11 -30.25 -20.96 -24.78
C GLU A 11 -29.85 -20.18 -23.52
N GLY A 12 -30.44 -20.47 -22.36
CA GLY A 12 -30.01 -19.88 -21.08
C GLY A 12 -28.57 -20.22 -20.71
N LYS A 13 -28.11 -21.46 -20.97
CA LYS A 13 -26.70 -21.83 -20.82
C LYS A 13 -25.79 -21.15 -21.84
N LYS A 14 -26.20 -21.02 -23.11
CA LYS A 14 -25.41 -20.31 -24.13
C LYS A 14 -25.31 -18.81 -23.84
N GLY A 15 -26.39 -18.18 -23.35
CA GLY A 15 -26.40 -16.79 -22.88
C GLY A 15 -25.48 -16.57 -21.68
N PHE A 16 -25.52 -17.46 -20.68
CA PHE A 16 -24.63 -17.41 -19.52
C PHE A 16 -23.15 -17.65 -19.87
N LEU A 17 -22.87 -18.55 -20.82
CA LEU A 17 -21.50 -18.78 -21.29
C LEU A 17 -20.98 -17.63 -22.17
N MET A 18 -21.84 -16.97 -22.96
CA MET A 18 -21.48 -15.77 -23.72
C MET A 18 -21.29 -14.53 -22.82
N GLU A 19 -22.07 -14.39 -21.75
CA GLU A 19 -21.95 -13.27 -20.81
C GLU A 19 -20.73 -13.39 -19.87
N SER A 20 -20.26 -14.62 -19.59
CA SER A 20 -19.00 -14.85 -18.89
C SER A 20 -17.75 -14.43 -19.70
N HIS A 21 -17.91 -14.30 -21.02
CA HIS A 21 -16.85 -13.93 -21.96
C HIS A 21 -16.71 -12.41 -22.20
N SER A 22 -17.63 -11.56 -21.72
CA SER A 22 -17.61 -10.11 -21.96
C SER A 22 -17.15 -9.23 -20.78
N LEU A 23 -16.90 -9.82 -19.60
CA LEU A 23 -16.14 -9.14 -18.54
C LEU A 23 -14.69 -8.99 -19.01
N GLY A 24 -14.34 -7.82 -19.54
CA GLY A 24 -13.01 -7.50 -20.05
C GLY A 24 -11.92 -8.00 -19.09
N ARG A 25 -10.88 -8.65 -19.64
CA ARG A 25 -9.70 -9.02 -18.84
C ARG A 25 -9.24 -7.78 -18.08
N GLY A 26 -8.97 -7.91 -16.78
CA GLY A 26 -8.45 -6.82 -15.99
C GLY A 26 -7.28 -6.13 -16.70
N SER A 27 -7.27 -4.80 -16.72
CA SER A 27 -6.18 -4.05 -17.36
C SER A 27 -4.87 -4.27 -16.59
N LEU A 28 -3.79 -4.56 -17.32
CA LEU A 28 -2.44 -4.68 -16.74
C LEU A 28 -2.06 -3.38 -16.01
N LEU A 29 -2.35 -2.23 -16.61
CA LEU A 29 -2.09 -0.92 -16.01
C LEU A 29 -2.92 -0.74 -14.73
N GLY A 30 -4.19 -1.14 -14.75
CA GLY A 30 -5.04 -1.11 -13.57
C GLY A 30 -4.49 -1.99 -12.45
N GLY A 31 -4.00 -3.19 -12.76
CA GLY A 31 -3.34 -4.07 -11.80
C GLY A 31 -2.06 -3.45 -11.21
N MET A 32 -1.20 -2.86 -12.05
CA MET A 32 0.03 -2.21 -11.61
C MET A 32 -0.27 -1.01 -10.69
N LEU A 33 -1.27 -0.21 -11.04
CA LEU A 33 -1.74 0.92 -10.23
C LEU A 33 -2.36 0.46 -8.90
N LEU A 34 -3.04 -0.69 -8.86
CA LEU A 34 -3.55 -1.27 -7.61
C LEU A 34 -2.42 -1.69 -6.67
N VAL A 35 -1.36 -2.31 -7.20
CA VAL A 35 -0.15 -2.64 -6.42
C VAL A 35 0.50 -1.35 -5.92
N ALA A 36 0.67 -0.36 -6.81
CA ALA A 36 1.33 0.89 -6.46
C ALA A 36 0.55 1.67 -5.40
N GLY A 37 -0.76 1.82 -5.56
CA GLY A 37 -1.62 2.52 -4.59
C GLY A 37 -1.69 1.83 -3.23
N SER A 38 -1.44 0.52 -3.15
CA SER A 38 -1.38 -0.18 -1.87
C SER A 38 -0.05 0.02 -1.12
N CYS A 39 1.02 0.35 -1.84
CA CYS A 39 2.31 0.63 -1.23
C CYS A 39 2.42 2.11 -0.84
N ILE A 40 1.90 3.00 -1.68
CA ILE A 40 1.84 4.44 -1.44
C ILE A 40 0.85 4.71 -0.29
N GLY A 41 1.38 4.86 0.92
CA GLY A 41 0.61 5.09 2.13
C GLY A 41 1.48 5.64 3.26
N ALA A 42 1.13 5.36 4.52
CA ALA A 42 1.87 5.88 5.69
C ALA A 42 3.38 5.51 5.68
N GLY A 43 3.73 4.35 5.13
CA GLY A 43 5.12 3.93 4.97
C GLY A 43 5.95 4.94 4.17
N MET A 44 5.37 5.54 3.12
CA MET A 44 6.04 6.53 2.29
C MET A 44 6.46 7.77 3.08
N LEU A 45 5.61 8.27 3.98
CA LEU A 45 5.93 9.46 4.77
C LEU A 45 7.01 9.17 5.82
N ALA A 46 6.98 7.98 6.43
CA ALA A 46 7.95 7.56 7.43
C ALA A 46 9.33 7.22 6.83
N LEU A 47 9.37 6.77 5.56
CA LEU A 47 10.56 6.25 4.91
C LEU A 47 11.74 7.23 4.98
N PRO A 48 11.68 8.45 4.42
CA PRO A 48 12.85 9.34 4.39
C PRO A 48 13.31 9.83 5.75
N ILE A 49 12.40 9.92 6.73
CA ILE A 49 12.74 10.38 8.09
C ILE A 49 13.64 9.34 8.76
N LEU A 50 13.27 8.07 8.65
CA LEU A 50 14.02 6.95 9.24
C LEU A 50 15.29 6.63 8.46
N THR A 51 15.22 6.66 7.13
CA THR A 51 16.37 6.41 6.28
C THR A 51 17.32 7.61 6.26
N GLY A 52 16.81 8.82 6.51
CA GLY A 52 17.57 10.06 6.72
C GLY A 52 18.66 9.93 7.77
N LEU A 53 18.38 9.19 8.85
CA LEU A 53 19.33 8.91 9.92
C LEU A 53 20.55 8.09 9.47
N SER A 54 20.41 7.31 8.40
CA SER A 54 21.49 6.44 7.89
C SER A 54 22.34 7.11 6.81
N GLY A 55 21.79 8.12 6.13
CA GLY A 55 22.38 8.76 4.95
C GLY A 55 21.75 8.31 3.64
N PHE A 56 21.95 9.07 2.56
CA PHE A 56 21.25 8.82 1.28
C PHE A 56 21.67 7.52 0.59
N PHE A 57 22.98 7.32 0.38
CA PHE A 57 23.53 6.13 -0.30
C PHE A 57 23.20 4.80 0.41
N PRO A 58 23.48 4.65 1.73
CA PRO A 58 23.09 3.45 2.47
C PRO A 58 21.60 3.13 2.37
N SER A 59 20.77 4.17 2.45
CA SER A 59 19.32 4.05 2.38
C SER A 59 18.81 3.59 1.02
N MET A 60 19.41 4.06 -0.08
CA MET A 60 19.08 3.58 -1.42
C MET A 60 19.43 2.10 -1.60
N ALA A 61 20.58 1.66 -1.08
CA ALA A 61 20.96 0.24 -1.12
C ALA A 61 19.97 -0.62 -0.32
N MET A 62 19.56 -0.16 0.86
CA MET A 62 18.55 -0.84 1.68
C MET A 62 17.18 -0.89 1.02
N LEU A 63 16.74 0.22 0.41
CA LEU A 63 15.48 0.30 -0.31
C LEU A 63 15.45 -0.70 -1.47
N PHE A 64 16.54 -0.80 -2.23
CA PHE A 64 16.69 -1.78 -3.30
C PHE A 64 16.69 -3.22 -2.77
N LEU A 65 17.40 -3.49 -1.67
CA LEU A 65 17.43 -4.81 -1.04
C LEU A 65 16.05 -5.23 -0.53
N ALA A 66 15.33 -4.32 0.13
CA ALA A 66 13.96 -4.56 0.60
C ALA A 66 13.01 -4.79 -0.57
N TRP A 67 13.11 -3.98 -1.64
CA TRP A 67 12.34 -4.19 -2.87
C TRP A 67 12.61 -5.55 -3.50
N ALA A 68 13.88 -5.96 -3.62
CA ALA A 68 14.26 -7.24 -4.20
C ALA A 68 13.71 -8.42 -3.38
N ALA A 69 13.87 -8.37 -2.05
CA ALA A 69 13.36 -9.40 -1.15
C ALA A 69 11.82 -9.49 -1.16
N MET A 70 11.13 -8.34 -1.14
CA MET A 70 9.67 -8.30 -1.14
C MET A 70 9.08 -8.70 -2.48
N THR A 71 9.70 -8.30 -3.59
CA THR A 71 9.31 -8.73 -4.93
C THR A 71 9.56 -10.23 -5.12
N PHE A 72 10.68 -10.76 -4.65
CA PHE A 72 10.98 -12.19 -4.70
C PHE A 72 9.94 -13.03 -3.94
N THR A 73 9.65 -12.66 -2.68
CA THR A 73 8.64 -13.35 -1.87
C THR A 73 7.23 -13.22 -2.44
N ALA A 74 6.91 -12.08 -3.06
CA ALA A 74 5.66 -11.89 -3.77
C ALA A 74 5.53 -12.83 -4.98
N LEU A 75 6.58 -12.98 -5.79
CA LEU A 75 6.58 -13.89 -6.94
C LEU A 75 6.43 -15.36 -6.49
N LEU A 76 7.06 -15.76 -5.39
CA LEU A 76 6.85 -17.08 -4.79
C LEU A 76 5.38 -17.25 -4.37
N LEU A 77 4.77 -16.23 -3.79
CA LEU A 77 3.37 -16.29 -3.40
C LEU A 77 2.42 -16.40 -4.61
N VAL A 78 2.76 -15.76 -5.74
CA VAL A 78 2.02 -15.94 -7.01
C VAL A 78 2.07 -17.39 -7.47
N GLU A 79 3.23 -18.03 -7.38
CA GLU A 79 3.38 -19.45 -7.76
C GLU A 79 2.50 -20.35 -6.90
N VAL A 80 2.56 -20.17 -5.58
CA VAL A 80 1.71 -20.90 -4.63
C VAL A 80 0.23 -20.63 -4.89
N ASN A 81 -0.13 -19.39 -5.20
CA ASN A 81 -1.50 -19.03 -5.55
C ASN A 81 -1.98 -19.75 -6.81
N GLY A 82 -1.09 -19.96 -7.78
CA GLY A 82 -1.34 -20.70 -9.01
C GLY A 82 -1.68 -22.17 -8.82
N TRP A 83 -1.31 -22.77 -7.69
CA TRP A 83 -1.67 -24.17 -7.38
C TRP A 83 -3.14 -24.33 -6.97
N PHE A 84 -3.85 -23.23 -6.75
CA PHE A 84 -5.26 -23.24 -6.36
C PHE A 84 -6.16 -22.80 -7.50
N SER A 85 -7.15 -23.63 -7.85
CA SER A 85 -8.22 -23.26 -8.77
C SER A 85 -9.32 -22.46 -8.06
N GLY A 86 -9.37 -21.14 -8.29
CA GLY A 86 -10.47 -20.26 -7.84
C GLY A 86 -10.06 -19.12 -6.90
N ARG A 87 -11.05 -18.42 -6.34
CA ARG A 87 -10.83 -17.33 -5.37
C ARG A 87 -10.37 -17.92 -4.04
N VAL A 88 -9.08 -17.83 -3.76
CA VAL A 88 -8.49 -18.21 -2.47
C VAL A 88 -7.97 -16.98 -1.73
N ASN A 89 -7.99 -17.02 -0.40
CA ASN A 89 -7.33 -16.00 0.42
C ASN A 89 -6.00 -16.55 0.97
N LEU A 90 -5.09 -15.68 1.39
CA LEU A 90 -3.81 -16.04 2.00
C LEU A 90 -3.97 -17.01 3.18
N LEU A 91 -5.01 -16.82 3.98
CA LEU A 91 -5.31 -17.72 5.09
C LEU A 91 -5.71 -19.13 4.64
N SER A 92 -6.44 -19.23 3.53
CA SER A 92 -6.81 -20.51 2.93
C SER A 92 -5.61 -21.22 2.30
N MET A 93 -4.68 -20.45 1.71
CA MET A 93 -3.41 -20.97 1.19
C MET A 93 -2.53 -21.49 2.33
N ALA A 94 -2.40 -20.73 3.43
CA ALA A 94 -1.68 -21.16 4.62
C ALA A 94 -2.28 -22.44 5.22
N GLN A 95 -3.61 -22.56 5.25
CA GLN A 95 -4.26 -23.78 5.73
C GLN A 95 -3.94 -25.01 4.86
N LYS A 96 -3.95 -24.85 3.53
CA LYS A 96 -3.70 -25.98 2.62
C LYS A 96 -2.20 -26.33 2.55
N GLY A 97 -1.30 -25.37 2.70
CA GLY A 97 0.14 -25.60 2.69
C GLY A 97 0.73 -26.08 4.02
N LEU A 98 0.32 -25.49 5.15
CA LEU A 98 0.89 -25.74 6.48
C LEU A 98 -0.08 -26.42 7.46
N GLY A 99 -1.31 -26.74 7.03
CA GLY A 99 -2.32 -27.36 7.87
C GLY A 99 -3.01 -26.39 8.85
N LYS A 100 -3.67 -26.96 9.87
CA LYS A 100 -4.49 -26.19 10.84
C LYS A 100 -3.67 -25.26 11.72
N THR A 101 -2.47 -25.69 12.13
CA THR A 101 -1.54 -24.89 12.95
C THR A 101 -1.02 -23.68 12.17
N GLY A 102 -0.60 -23.89 10.92
CA GLY A 102 -0.17 -22.78 10.04
C GLY A 102 -1.28 -21.78 9.74
N ARG A 103 -2.53 -22.25 9.58
CA ARG A 103 -3.70 -21.36 9.48
C ARG A 103 -3.86 -20.48 10.72
N LEU A 104 -3.74 -21.06 11.92
CA LEU A 104 -3.90 -20.33 13.18
C LEU A 104 -2.83 -19.27 13.34
N THR A 105 -1.55 -19.63 13.12
CA THR A 105 -0.44 -18.68 13.21
C THR A 105 -0.59 -17.55 12.19
N ALA A 106 -0.92 -17.88 10.92
CA ALA A 106 -1.17 -16.86 9.92
C ALA A 106 -2.34 -15.95 10.31
N TRP A 107 -3.41 -16.50 10.88
CA TRP A 107 -4.58 -15.73 11.28
C TRP A 107 -4.25 -14.73 12.39
N ILE A 108 -3.53 -15.18 13.42
CA ILE A 108 -3.08 -14.33 14.52
C ILE A 108 -2.17 -13.22 13.99
N SER A 109 -1.17 -13.56 13.18
CA SER A 109 -0.24 -12.57 12.60
C SER A 109 -0.96 -11.55 11.71
N TYR A 110 -1.95 -11.98 10.92
CA TYR A 110 -2.74 -11.08 10.07
C TYR A 110 -3.59 -10.12 10.89
N LEU A 111 -4.30 -10.63 11.92
CA LEU A 111 -5.08 -9.78 12.81
C LEU A 111 -4.20 -8.78 13.54
N PHE A 112 -3.05 -9.22 14.05
CA PHE A 112 -2.10 -8.34 14.70
C PHE A 112 -1.57 -7.27 13.75
N LEU A 113 -1.19 -7.64 12.52
CA LEU A 113 -0.72 -6.71 11.49
C LEU A 113 -1.78 -5.65 11.16
N PHE A 114 -3.01 -6.06 10.86
CA PHE A 114 -4.08 -5.11 10.53
C PHE A 114 -4.46 -4.23 11.70
N TYR A 115 -4.46 -4.76 12.93
CA TYR A 115 -4.71 -3.97 14.12
C TYR A 115 -3.59 -2.93 14.35
N ALA A 116 -2.33 -3.34 14.24
CA ALA A 116 -1.18 -2.43 14.36
C ALA A 116 -1.23 -1.32 13.28
N LEU A 117 -1.58 -1.67 12.05
CA LEU A 117 -1.81 -0.69 10.98
C LEU A 117 -2.92 0.28 11.36
N LEU A 118 -4.09 -0.20 11.79
CA LEU A 118 -5.20 0.67 12.21
C LEU A 118 -4.78 1.65 13.31
N VAL A 119 -4.08 1.18 14.34
CA VAL A 119 -3.57 2.03 15.42
C VAL A 119 -2.59 3.07 14.89
N ALA A 120 -1.64 2.67 14.04
CA ALA A 120 -0.68 3.58 13.43
C ALA A 120 -1.37 4.66 12.58
N TYR A 121 -2.35 4.28 11.76
CA TYR A 121 -3.10 5.22 10.92
C TYR A 121 -3.96 6.17 11.76
N ILE A 122 -4.64 5.71 12.81
CA ILE A 122 -5.44 6.56 13.70
C ILE A 122 -4.56 7.54 14.47
N SER A 123 -3.39 7.09 14.93
CA SER A 123 -2.42 7.93 15.64
C SER A 123 -1.85 9.02 14.72
N ALA A 124 -1.32 8.62 13.55
CA ALA A 124 -0.76 9.55 12.57
C ALA A 124 -1.79 10.53 12.02
N SER A 125 -3.03 10.08 11.78
CA SER A 125 -4.08 10.98 11.32
C SER A 125 -4.51 11.98 12.39
N GLY A 126 -4.49 11.57 13.68
CA GLY A 126 -4.79 12.46 14.80
C GLY A 126 -3.83 13.62 14.93
N SER A 127 -2.52 13.37 14.84
CA SER A 127 -1.51 14.43 14.90
C SER A 127 -1.59 15.38 13.71
N VAL A 128 -1.86 14.86 12.50
CA VAL A 128 -2.07 15.69 11.32
C VAL A 128 -3.34 16.55 11.46
N PHE A 129 -4.43 15.99 11.97
CA PHE A 129 -5.68 16.74 12.17
C PHE A 129 -5.53 17.81 13.25
N SER A 130 -4.84 17.49 14.34
CA SER A 130 -4.48 18.41 15.42
C SER A 130 -3.70 19.62 14.86
N ALA A 131 -2.66 19.37 14.08
CA ALA A 131 -1.87 20.41 13.43
C ALA A 131 -2.68 21.28 12.44
N ILE A 132 -3.60 20.67 11.67
CA ILE A 132 -4.50 21.41 10.78
C ILE A 132 -5.45 22.31 11.58
N PHE A 133 -6.00 21.83 12.69
CA PHE A 133 -6.88 22.61 13.56
C PHE A 133 -6.17 23.80 14.19
N GLU A 134 -4.94 23.60 14.66
CA GLU A 134 -4.12 24.68 15.19
C GLU A 134 -3.78 25.70 14.09
N SER A 135 -3.43 25.24 12.88
CA SER A 135 -3.07 26.13 11.78
C SER A 135 -4.25 26.96 11.23
N ILE A 136 -5.46 26.39 11.17
CA ILE A 136 -6.63 27.04 10.56
C ILE A 136 -7.46 27.80 11.60
N PHE A 137 -7.69 27.20 12.77
CA PHE A 137 -8.59 27.73 13.80
C PHE A 137 -7.86 28.33 14.99
N HIS A 138 -6.53 28.19 15.07
CA HIS A 138 -5.71 28.60 16.23
C HIS A 138 -6.18 27.97 17.55
N VAL A 139 -6.85 26.82 17.47
CA VAL A 139 -7.30 26.04 18.62
C VAL A 139 -6.38 24.84 18.76
N VAL A 140 -5.66 24.76 19.88
CA VAL A 140 -4.84 23.61 20.22
C VAL A 140 -5.75 22.50 20.75
N ILE A 141 -5.92 21.46 19.94
CA ILE A 141 -6.72 20.29 20.29
C ILE A 141 -5.76 19.15 20.66
N PRO A 142 -5.98 18.44 21.77
CA PRO A 142 -5.15 17.28 22.09
C PRO A 142 -5.27 16.17 21.03
N ASP A 143 -4.16 15.54 20.67
CA ASP A 143 -4.09 14.50 19.62
C ASP A 143 -5.09 13.36 19.82
N TRP A 144 -5.33 12.93 21.08
CA TRP A 144 -6.29 11.87 21.38
C TRP A 144 -7.72 12.23 20.93
N SER A 145 -8.11 13.50 21.09
CA SER A 145 -9.44 13.95 20.73
C SER A 145 -9.58 14.13 19.22
N ALA A 146 -8.51 14.57 18.55
CA ALA A 146 -8.42 14.62 17.10
C ALA A 146 -8.50 13.21 16.47
N SER A 147 -7.79 12.22 17.02
CA SER A 147 -7.86 10.81 16.59
C SER A 147 -9.26 10.22 16.75
N VAL A 148 -9.95 10.48 17.87
CA VAL A 148 -11.32 10.00 18.11
C VAL A 148 -12.28 10.64 17.11
N PHE A 149 -12.17 11.94 16.87
CA PHE A 149 -12.99 12.65 15.90
C PHE A 149 -12.79 12.12 14.47
N PHE A 150 -11.52 11.95 14.05
CA PHE A 150 -11.17 11.35 12.77
C PHE A 150 -11.75 9.95 12.60
N THR A 151 -11.60 9.10 13.63
CA THR A 151 -12.12 7.73 13.63
C THR A 151 -13.65 7.71 13.52
N PHE A 152 -14.34 8.63 14.21
CA PHE A 152 -15.79 8.73 14.15
C PHE A 152 -16.28 9.10 12.76
N ILE A 153 -15.65 10.08 12.09
CA ILE A 153 -16.00 10.49 10.73
C ILE A 153 -15.79 9.33 9.74
N PHE A 154 -14.60 8.73 9.72
CA PHE A 154 -14.32 7.64 8.78
C PHE A 154 -15.15 6.39 9.09
N GLY A 155 -15.36 6.09 10.37
CA GLY A 155 -16.25 5.01 10.80
C GLY A 155 -17.70 5.22 10.34
N TRP A 156 -18.20 6.45 10.41
CA TRP A 156 -19.52 6.82 9.92
C TRP A 156 -19.63 6.69 8.39
N ILE A 157 -18.62 7.13 7.64
CA ILE A 157 -18.58 6.99 6.18
C ILE A 157 -18.60 5.51 5.77
N ILE A 158 -17.86 4.65 6.49
CA ILE A 158 -17.85 3.20 6.24
C ILE A 158 -19.22 2.57 6.53
N TYR A 159 -19.96 3.10 7.51
CA TYR A 159 -21.30 2.61 7.84
C TYR A 159 -22.36 2.92 6.76
N LEU A 160 -22.18 4.00 6.00
CA LEU A 160 -23.15 4.53 5.02
C LEU A 160 -23.18 3.82 3.65
N ASP A 161 -22.62 2.62 3.53
CA ASP A 161 -22.45 1.81 2.29
C ASP A 161 -21.13 2.07 1.53
N THR A 162 -20.79 1.16 0.63
CA THR A 162 -19.55 1.10 -0.17
C THR A 162 -19.46 2.16 -1.26
N ARG A 163 -20.59 2.72 -1.72
CA ARG A 163 -20.63 3.77 -2.76
C ARG A 163 -20.03 5.10 -2.31
N PRO A 164 -20.42 5.71 -1.17
CA PRO A 164 -19.78 6.94 -0.68
C PRO A 164 -18.30 6.72 -0.34
N VAL A 165 -17.93 5.54 0.16
CA VAL A 165 -16.52 5.18 0.42
C VAL A 165 -15.70 5.25 -0.88
N ASP A 166 -16.19 4.68 -1.99
CA ASP A 166 -15.48 4.73 -3.27
C ASP A 166 -15.33 6.16 -3.80
N LEU A 167 -16.37 7.00 -3.66
CA LEU A 167 -16.31 8.40 -4.08
C LEU A 167 -15.28 9.19 -3.26
N VAL A 168 -15.33 9.08 -1.93
CA VAL A 168 -14.38 9.74 -1.02
C VAL A 168 -12.95 9.27 -1.32
N ASN A 169 -12.74 7.97 -1.49
CA ASN A 169 -11.44 7.41 -1.83
C ASN A 169 -10.90 7.96 -3.15
N ARG A 170 -11.72 8.07 -4.20
CA ARG A 170 -11.30 8.67 -5.48
C ARG A 170 -10.87 10.12 -5.34
N VAL A 171 -11.60 10.92 -4.55
CA VAL A 171 -11.25 12.32 -4.27
C VAL A 171 -9.94 12.41 -3.49
N LEU A 172 -9.77 11.60 -2.45
CA LEU A 172 -8.53 11.54 -1.67
C LEU A 172 -7.34 11.11 -2.51
N MET A 173 -7.50 10.10 -3.38
CA MET A 173 -6.47 9.66 -4.31
C MET A 173 -6.07 10.76 -5.30
N PHE A 174 -7.04 11.50 -5.84
CA PHE A 174 -6.75 12.65 -6.70
C PHE A 174 -5.97 13.73 -5.93
N GLY A 175 -6.40 14.05 -4.71
CA GLY A 175 -5.71 14.96 -3.81
C GLY A 175 -4.26 14.52 -3.55
N LEU A 176 -4.05 13.25 -3.24
CA LEU A 176 -2.72 12.65 -3.01
C LEU A 176 -1.81 12.82 -4.24
N ILE A 177 -2.31 12.55 -5.45
CA ILE A 177 -1.53 12.71 -6.68
C ILE A 177 -1.16 14.18 -6.89
N VAL A 178 -2.10 15.10 -6.73
CA VAL A 178 -1.86 16.54 -6.91
C VAL A 178 -0.84 17.05 -5.90
N THR A 179 -1.02 16.76 -4.61
CA THR A 179 -0.09 17.21 -3.56
C THR A 179 1.29 16.60 -3.75
N TYR A 180 1.39 15.33 -4.12
CA TYR A 180 2.66 14.68 -4.42
C TYR A 180 3.40 15.35 -5.58
N LEU A 181 2.72 15.63 -6.70
CA LEU A 181 3.32 16.31 -7.84
C LEU A 181 3.72 17.75 -7.51
N SER A 182 2.89 18.49 -6.76
CA SER A 182 3.24 19.82 -6.27
C SER A 182 4.47 19.78 -5.37
N MET A 183 4.58 18.79 -4.50
CA MET A 183 5.73 18.64 -3.62
C MET A 183 7.01 18.31 -4.39
N ILE A 184 6.94 17.49 -5.44
CA ILE A 184 8.07 17.26 -6.36
C ILE A 184 8.50 18.56 -7.03
N ALA A 185 7.54 19.32 -7.58
CA ALA A 185 7.83 20.55 -8.30
C ALA A 185 8.49 21.61 -7.41
N ILE A 186 8.05 21.76 -6.16
CA ILE A 186 8.62 22.71 -5.20
C ILE A 186 9.94 22.18 -4.66
N GLY A 187 9.97 20.92 -4.22
CA GLY A 187 11.12 20.32 -3.56
C GLY A 187 12.36 20.22 -4.45
N PHE A 188 12.18 20.10 -5.78
CA PHE A 188 13.30 20.06 -6.72
C PHE A 188 14.20 21.30 -6.64
N PHE A 189 13.62 22.48 -6.36
CA PHE A 189 14.39 23.73 -6.23
C PHE A 189 15.10 23.88 -4.88
N SER A 190 14.79 23.03 -3.89
CA SER A 190 15.33 23.09 -2.54
C SER A 190 16.40 22.03 -2.26
N ILE A 191 16.80 21.25 -3.27
CA ILE A 191 17.79 20.18 -3.10
C ILE A 191 19.20 20.77 -2.94
N HIS A 192 19.80 20.57 -1.78
CA HIS A 192 21.19 20.91 -1.51
C HIS A 192 22.05 19.62 -1.51
N PRO A 193 22.97 19.44 -2.48
CA PRO A 193 23.79 18.23 -2.59
C PRO A 193 24.61 17.89 -1.34
N ASP A 194 24.96 18.91 -0.55
CA ASP A 194 25.76 18.76 0.66
C ASP A 194 25.05 17.93 1.76
N TYR A 195 23.71 17.90 1.76
CA TYR A 195 22.93 17.11 2.71
C TYR A 195 22.89 15.61 2.38
N LEU A 196 23.21 15.22 1.14
CA LEU A 196 23.22 13.82 0.71
C LEU A 196 24.51 13.08 1.10
N LEU A 197 25.57 13.79 1.50
CA LEU A 197 26.88 13.20 1.84
C LEU A 197 26.97 12.66 3.27
N HIS A 198 25.92 12.78 4.07
CA HIS A 198 25.92 12.22 5.42
C HIS A 198 25.98 10.67 5.39
N TRP A 199 26.82 10.10 6.25
CA TRP A 199 27.06 8.65 6.32
C TRP A 199 27.09 8.19 7.78
N ALA A 200 26.02 7.55 8.23
CA ALA A 200 25.91 6.97 9.58
C ALA A 200 25.29 5.56 9.52
N PRO A 201 26.09 4.48 9.44
CA PRO A 201 25.58 3.11 9.28
C PRO A 201 24.79 2.57 10.48
N SER A 202 24.80 3.25 11.63
CA SER A 202 24.22 2.75 12.88
C SER A 202 22.70 2.61 12.84
N ALA A 203 22.01 3.39 12.00
CA ALA A 203 20.54 3.38 11.89
C ALA A 203 20.00 2.49 10.74
N LEU A 204 20.88 1.76 10.03
CA LEU A 204 20.47 0.93 8.90
C LEU A 204 19.43 -0.11 9.33
N PHE A 205 19.73 -0.91 10.36
CA PHE A 205 18.88 -2.03 10.76
C PHE A 205 17.53 -1.61 11.35
N SER A 206 17.43 -0.43 11.98
CA SER A 206 16.17 0.06 12.55
C SER A 206 15.16 0.48 11.48
N SER A 207 15.63 0.82 10.27
CA SER A 207 14.76 1.20 9.14
C SER A 207 14.19 0.01 8.36
N LEU A 208 14.78 -1.20 8.50
CA LEU A 208 14.36 -2.41 7.77
C LEU A 208 12.86 -2.74 7.93
N PRO A 209 12.27 -2.76 9.14
CA PRO A 209 10.87 -3.12 9.30
C PRO A 209 9.94 -2.19 8.53
N VAL A 210 10.24 -0.88 8.51
CA VAL A 210 9.43 0.11 7.79
C VAL A 210 9.61 -0.02 6.28
N LEU A 211 10.83 -0.29 5.80
CA LEU A 211 11.09 -0.60 4.39
C LEU A 211 10.31 -1.83 3.92
N VAL A 212 10.30 -2.90 4.72
CA VAL A 212 9.55 -4.12 4.46
C VAL A 212 8.05 -3.82 4.39
N ILE A 213 7.48 -3.15 5.41
CA ILE A 213 6.05 -2.80 5.44
C ILE A 213 5.66 -1.91 4.26
N SER A 214 6.55 -1.01 3.80
CA SER A 214 6.30 -0.11 2.66
C SER A 214 6.15 -0.82 1.32
N PHE A 215 6.63 -2.06 1.20
CA PHE A 215 6.40 -2.96 0.05
C PHE A 215 5.42 -4.10 0.37
N GLY A 216 4.54 -3.91 1.36
CA GLY A 216 3.60 -4.92 1.85
C GLY A 216 2.36 -5.15 0.98
N PHE A 217 2.54 -5.52 -0.29
CA PHE A 217 1.42 -5.76 -1.23
C PHE A 217 0.99 -7.24 -1.34
N HIS A 218 1.58 -8.15 -0.56
CA HIS A 218 1.32 -9.60 -0.64
C HIS A 218 -0.15 -9.96 -0.48
N ASN A 219 -0.88 -9.22 0.37
CA ASN A 219 -2.31 -9.42 0.63
C ASN A 219 -3.20 -9.23 -0.60
N LEU A 220 -2.73 -8.50 -1.61
CA LEU A 220 -3.46 -8.24 -2.84
C LEU A 220 -3.24 -9.30 -3.90
N ILE A 221 -2.23 -10.15 -3.78
CA ILE A 221 -1.90 -11.19 -4.78
C ILE A 221 -3.10 -12.10 -5.10
N PRO A 222 -3.83 -12.65 -4.12
CA PRO A 222 -4.97 -13.52 -4.42
C PRO A 222 -6.11 -12.76 -5.15
N SER A 223 -6.33 -11.50 -4.77
CA SER A 223 -7.30 -10.61 -5.41
C SER A 223 -6.89 -10.24 -6.84
N LEU A 224 -5.60 -10.00 -7.08
CA LEU A 224 -5.05 -9.72 -8.40
C LEU A 224 -5.13 -10.94 -9.32
N THR A 225 -4.88 -12.14 -8.81
CA THR A 225 -5.07 -13.38 -9.59
C THR A 225 -6.53 -13.57 -9.97
N ALA A 226 -7.46 -13.30 -9.05
CA ALA A 226 -8.89 -13.32 -9.35
C ALA A 226 -9.28 -12.25 -10.39
N TYR A 227 -8.70 -11.04 -10.29
CA TYR A 227 -8.91 -9.94 -11.25
C TYR A 227 -8.39 -10.28 -12.65
N MET A 228 -7.28 -11.02 -12.74
CA MET A 228 -6.69 -11.49 -14.00
C MET A 228 -7.26 -12.82 -14.48
N LYS A 229 -8.38 -13.29 -13.89
CA LYS A 229 -9.04 -14.57 -14.23
C LYS A 229 -8.09 -15.78 -14.20
N GLY A 230 -7.09 -15.78 -13.30
CA GLY A 230 -6.13 -16.87 -13.14
C GLY A 230 -4.90 -16.84 -14.04
N ASP A 231 -4.69 -15.78 -14.84
CA ASP A 231 -3.50 -15.63 -15.67
C ASP A 231 -2.27 -15.23 -14.84
N LEU A 232 -1.50 -16.22 -14.38
CA LEU A 232 -0.32 -16.03 -13.53
C LEU A 232 0.80 -15.23 -14.21
N GLN A 233 0.96 -15.36 -15.53
CA GLN A 233 1.99 -14.60 -16.25
C GLN A 233 1.70 -13.11 -16.18
N ARG A 234 0.44 -12.71 -16.38
CA ARG A 234 0.02 -11.32 -16.23
C ARG A 234 0.17 -10.82 -14.80
N VAL A 235 -0.16 -11.64 -13.79
CA VAL A 235 0.02 -11.26 -12.38
C VAL A 235 1.49 -11.00 -12.06
N ARG A 236 2.42 -11.81 -12.57
CA ARG A 236 3.86 -11.57 -12.40
C ARG A 236 4.31 -10.25 -13.03
N ILE A 237 3.84 -9.93 -14.23
CA ILE A 237 4.12 -8.64 -14.91
C ILE A 237 3.55 -7.48 -14.09
N ILE A 238 2.34 -7.62 -13.55
CA ILE A 238 1.70 -6.60 -12.71
C ILE A 238 2.50 -6.35 -11.44
N ILE A 239 2.97 -7.41 -10.77
CA ILE A 239 3.75 -7.28 -9.55
C ILE A 239 5.10 -6.63 -9.85
N LEU A 240 5.80 -7.07 -10.89
CA LEU A 240 7.09 -6.49 -11.28
C LEU A 240 6.94 -5.03 -11.71
N GLY A 241 5.98 -4.72 -12.57
CA GLY A 241 5.75 -3.37 -13.05
C GLY A 241 5.24 -2.44 -11.94
N GLY A 242 4.29 -2.90 -11.13
CA GLY A 242 3.76 -2.16 -9.98
C GLY A 242 4.82 -1.89 -8.93
N SER A 243 5.61 -2.90 -8.55
CA SER A 243 6.68 -2.72 -7.55
C SER A 243 7.82 -1.84 -8.06
N LEU A 244 8.13 -1.87 -9.36
CA LEU A 244 9.12 -0.99 -9.98
C LEU A 244 8.64 0.47 -10.01
N ILE A 245 7.35 0.71 -10.28
CA ILE A 245 6.74 2.05 -10.18
C ILE A 245 6.88 2.58 -8.74
N VAL A 246 6.57 1.75 -7.75
CA VAL A 246 6.71 2.12 -6.32
C VAL A 246 8.17 2.43 -5.97
N LEU A 247 9.11 1.61 -6.42
CA LEU A 247 10.54 1.84 -6.21
C LEU A 247 10.97 3.20 -6.77
N ALA A 248 10.58 3.52 -8.00
CA ALA A 248 10.91 4.82 -8.61
C ALA A 248 10.32 5.99 -7.81
N ILE A 249 9.06 5.89 -7.38
CA ILE A 249 8.39 6.88 -6.54
C ILE A 249 9.14 7.07 -5.22
N TYR A 250 9.56 5.99 -4.57
CA TYR A 250 10.30 6.04 -3.30
C TYR A 250 11.71 6.63 -3.45
N VAL A 251 12.41 6.33 -4.55
CA VAL A 251 13.72 6.94 -4.83
C VAL A 251 13.59 8.45 -5.03
N ILE A 252 12.63 8.90 -5.86
CA ILE A 252 12.36 10.32 -6.08
C ILE A 252 11.98 11.01 -4.77
N TRP A 253 11.09 10.38 -4.01
CA TRP A 253 10.65 10.89 -2.72
C TRP A 253 11.80 11.01 -1.71
N SER A 254 12.63 9.98 -1.59
CA SER A 254 13.78 9.99 -0.69
C SER A 254 14.80 11.05 -1.11
N LEU A 255 15.04 11.24 -2.40
CA LEU A 255 15.93 12.28 -2.91
C LEU A 255 15.42 13.67 -2.56
N LEU A 256 14.12 13.92 -2.73
CA LEU A 256 13.51 15.21 -2.41
C LEU A 256 13.56 15.52 -0.92
N VAL A 257 13.20 14.55 -0.07
CA VAL A 257 13.12 14.81 1.38
C VAL A 257 14.51 14.92 2.01
N LEU A 258 15.45 14.02 1.70
CA LEU A 258 16.83 14.16 2.20
C LEU A 258 17.59 15.33 1.56
N GLY A 259 17.22 15.72 0.33
CA GLY A 259 17.83 16.86 -0.36
C GLY A 259 17.34 18.20 0.14
N ALA A 260 16.08 18.29 0.58
CA ALA A 260 15.47 19.54 1.05
C ALA A 260 15.63 19.78 2.56
N ILE A 261 15.79 18.72 3.37
CA ILE A 261 15.84 18.84 4.83
C ILE A 261 17.29 18.69 5.34
N PRO A 262 17.83 19.67 6.10
CA PRO A 262 19.17 19.57 6.68
C PRO A 262 19.24 18.48 7.78
N TYR A 263 20.33 17.72 7.78
CA TYR A 263 20.61 16.70 8.81
C TYR A 263 20.81 17.29 10.22
N GLN A 264 21.33 18.52 10.32
CA GLN A 264 21.51 19.28 11.57
C GLN A 264 21.08 20.75 11.37
N GLY A 265 20.33 21.29 12.34
CA GLY A 265 19.81 22.67 12.36
C GLY A 265 18.44 22.76 13.01
N PRO A 266 17.91 23.96 13.32
CA PRO A 266 16.53 24.12 13.78
C PRO A 266 15.55 23.58 12.70
N ASN A 267 14.68 22.63 13.08
CA ASN A 267 13.84 21.78 12.22
C ASN A 267 14.59 20.62 11.49
N GLY A 268 15.77 20.22 11.96
CA GLY A 268 16.52 19.09 11.42
C GLY A 268 15.94 17.72 11.79
N ILE A 269 16.37 16.67 11.08
CA ILE A 269 15.89 15.29 11.27
C ILE A 269 16.15 14.76 12.71
N LEU A 270 17.21 15.26 13.37
CA LEU A 270 17.55 14.92 14.76
C LEU A 270 16.70 15.63 15.83
N GLU A 271 16.03 16.74 15.51
CA GLU A 271 15.22 17.49 16.48
C GLU A 271 13.78 16.98 16.54
N ASN A 272 13.32 16.29 15.48
CA ASN A 272 11.99 15.71 15.36
C ASN A 272 11.96 14.18 15.61
N TYR A 273 13.02 13.63 16.20
CA TYR A 273 13.14 12.23 16.60
C TYR A 273 13.55 12.13 18.07
#